data_AF-A0A3D0PKC0-F1
#
_entry.id   AF-A0A3D0PKC0-F1
#
_cell.length_a   1.000
_cell.length_b   1.000
_cell.length_c   1.000
_cell.angle_alpha   90.00
_cell.angle_beta   90.00
_cell.angle_gamma   90.00
#
_symmetry.space_group_name_H-M   'P 1'
#
loop_
_entity.id
_entity.type
_entity.pdbx_description
1 polymer ?
#
loop_
_entity_poly.entity_id
_entity_poly.type
_entity_poly.pdbx_seq_one_letter_code
_entity_poly.pdbx_strand_id
1 'polypeptide(L)'
;AHVNFMSFDRVVLATGEASNNDLRSYVVKQVQIIDPKVKSVINEIIVGPNSGYLSRIKDAAITTQVEVLFQDQEVFHPTHVKVMTENQTVYLMGKVTKREADKAATTAAKAKGVRKIVKLFDYLKTRPTTEIERDRQRELNDQKTAELKKQQAELDAKKAELKKQLRALGDNTEGTPY
;
A
#
# COMPACT_ATOMS: atom_id res chain seq x y z
N ALA A 1 -24.93 8.07 -11.38
CA ALA A 1 -23.49 8.38 -11.42
C ALA A 1 -22.75 7.36 -10.57
N HIS A 2 -21.59 6.91 -11.02
CA HIS A 2 -20.67 6.12 -10.22
C HIS A 2 -19.40 6.94 -10.06
N VAL A 3 -19.04 7.29 -8.84
CA VAL A 3 -17.87 8.13 -8.57
C VAL A 3 -17.08 7.49 -7.45
N ASN A 4 -15.78 7.39 -7.66
CA ASN A 4 -14.82 6.93 -6.67
C ASN A 4 -13.85 8.07 -6.34
N PHE A 5 -13.35 8.07 -5.11
CA PHE A 5 -12.46 9.12 -4.63
C PHE A 5 -11.19 8.52 -4.05
N MET A 6 -10.05 9.14 -4.37
CA MET A 6 -8.77 8.84 -3.74
C MET A 6 -8.16 10.15 -3.24
N SER A 7 -7.68 10.17 -2.00
CA SER A 7 -7.05 11.36 -1.42
C SER A 7 -5.60 11.13 -1.03
N PHE A 8 -4.77 12.14 -1.29
CA PHE A 8 -3.36 12.16 -0.92
C PHE A 8 -2.89 13.60 -0.69
N ASP A 9 -2.24 13.86 0.46
CA ASP A 9 -1.78 15.20 0.89
C ASP A 9 -2.76 16.37 0.62
N ARG A 10 -4.03 16.20 1.02
CA ARG A 10 -5.11 17.19 0.82
C ARG A 10 -5.46 17.46 -0.65
N VAL A 11 -4.95 16.66 -1.59
CA VAL A 11 -5.42 16.61 -2.97
C VAL A 11 -6.38 15.44 -3.10
N VAL A 12 -7.56 15.67 -3.67
CA VAL A 12 -8.56 14.63 -3.92
C VAL A 12 -8.67 14.38 -5.41
N LEU A 13 -8.50 13.14 -5.83
CA LEU A 13 -8.85 12.67 -7.16
C LEU A 13 -10.28 12.14 -7.14
N ALA A 14 -11.11 12.62 -8.04
CA ALA A 14 -12.45 12.10 -8.30
C ALA A 14 -12.46 11.45 -9.69
N THR A 15 -12.82 10.17 -9.77
CA THR A 15 -12.93 9.41 -11.02
C THR A 15 -14.30 8.75 -11.14
N GLY A 16 -14.64 8.26 -12.33
CA GLY A 16 -15.85 7.49 -12.59
C GLY A 16 -16.69 8.11 -13.69
N GLU A 17 -18.01 7.93 -13.62
CA GLU A 17 -18.95 8.40 -14.63
C GLU A 17 -20.11 9.21 -14.06
N ALA A 18 -20.43 10.29 -14.76
CA ALA A 18 -21.59 11.14 -14.50
C ALA A 18 -22.51 11.19 -15.73
N SER A 19 -23.82 11.27 -15.49
CA SER A 19 -24.83 11.30 -16.57
C SER A 19 -24.81 12.60 -17.39
N ASN A 20 -24.30 13.70 -16.82
CA ASN A 20 -24.18 15.00 -17.49
C ASN A 20 -23.07 15.86 -16.83
N ASN A 21 -22.76 17.00 -17.45
CA ASN A 21 -21.74 17.94 -16.97
C ASN A 21 -22.13 18.64 -15.65
N ASP A 22 -23.42 18.83 -15.40
CA ASP A 22 -23.91 19.49 -14.19
C ASP A 22 -23.60 18.64 -12.95
N LEU A 23 -23.88 17.34 -13.02
CA LEU A 23 -23.53 16.38 -11.97
C LEU A 23 -22.02 16.28 -11.76
N ARG A 24 -21.24 16.25 -12.86
CA ARG A 24 -19.77 16.26 -12.78
C ARG A 24 -19.26 17.48 -12.02
N SER A 25 -19.81 18.66 -12.32
CA SER A 25 -19.42 19.92 -11.68
C SER A 25 -19.89 20.01 -10.24
N TYR A 26 -21.09 19.49 -9.96
CA TYR A 26 -21.67 19.42 -8.63
C TYR A 26 -20.79 18.61 -7.68
N VAL A 27 -20.36 17.41 -8.10
CA VAL A 27 -19.51 16.53 -7.29
C VAL A 27 -18.22 17.24 -6.85
N VAL A 28 -17.54 17.92 -7.77
CA VAL A 28 -16.29 18.65 -7.47
C VAL A 28 -16.52 19.76 -6.44
N LYS A 29 -17.60 20.52 -6.59
CA LYS A 29 -17.97 21.58 -5.65
C LYS A 29 -18.27 21.03 -4.26
N GLN A 30 -18.99 19.90 -4.18
CA GLN A 30 -19.35 19.30 -2.90
C GLN A 30 -18.12 18.85 -2.10
N VAL A 31 -17.09 18.28 -2.74
CA VAL A 31 -15.86 17.86 -2.05
C VAL A 31 -15.20 19.04 -1.32
N GLN A 32 -15.16 20.22 -1.95
CA GLN A 32 -14.57 21.43 -1.35
C GLN A 32 -15.43 22.02 -0.23
N ILE A 33 -16.76 21.88 -0.32
CA ILE A 33 -17.69 22.35 0.72
C ILE A 33 -17.59 21.47 1.97
N ILE A 34 -17.51 20.15 1.78
CA ILE A 34 -17.49 19.17 2.87
C ILE A 34 -16.20 19.26 3.69
N ASP A 35 -15.04 19.40 3.02
CA ASP A 35 -13.76 19.55 3.69
C ASP A 35 -12.99 20.77 3.17
N PRO A 36 -13.06 21.92 3.88
CA PRO A 36 -12.33 23.13 3.54
C PRO A 36 -10.81 22.97 3.56
N LYS A 37 -10.28 21.88 4.13
CA LYS A 37 -8.83 21.63 4.18
C LYS A 37 -8.30 21.00 2.88
N VAL A 38 -9.18 20.60 1.96
CA VAL A 38 -8.80 20.11 0.63
C VAL A 38 -8.14 21.25 -0.15
N LYS A 39 -6.88 21.05 -0.54
CA LYS A 39 -6.10 22.01 -1.34
C LYS A 39 -6.62 22.10 -2.76
N SER A 40 -6.94 20.95 -3.37
CA SER A 40 -7.35 20.87 -4.77
C SER A 40 -8.09 19.57 -5.05
N VAL A 41 -9.01 19.64 -6.02
CA VAL A 41 -9.76 18.48 -6.52
C VAL A 41 -9.39 18.27 -7.98
N ILE A 42 -8.89 17.08 -8.30
CA ILE A 42 -8.56 16.65 -9.67
C ILE A 42 -9.78 15.87 -10.19
N ASN A 43 -10.39 16.37 -11.26
CA ASN A 43 -11.64 15.85 -11.79
C ASN A 43 -11.41 15.03 -13.07
N GLU A 44 -11.36 13.71 -12.89
CA GLU A 44 -11.25 12.70 -13.96
C GLU A 44 -12.58 11.94 -14.14
N ILE A 45 -13.71 12.56 -13.77
CA ILE A 45 -15.04 12.01 -14.01
C ILE A 45 -15.39 12.19 -15.50
N ILE A 46 -15.77 11.10 -16.15
CA ILE A 46 -16.19 11.07 -17.55
C ILE A 46 -17.70 11.29 -17.63
N VAL A 47 -18.16 12.08 -18.60
CA VAL A 47 -19.60 12.19 -18.88
C VAL A 47 -20.00 11.04 -19.81
N GLY A 48 -20.85 10.14 -19.32
CA GLY A 48 -21.22 8.93 -20.05
C GLY A 48 -22.03 7.94 -19.22
N PRO A 49 -22.39 6.78 -19.81
CA PRO A 49 -23.04 5.71 -19.07
C PRO A 49 -22.10 5.14 -18.01
N ASN A 50 -22.67 4.66 -16.90
CA ASN A 50 -21.89 4.03 -15.84
C ASN A 50 -21.14 2.80 -16.37
N SER A 51 -19.93 2.58 -15.86
CA SER A 51 -19.18 1.35 -16.10
C SER A 51 -19.98 0.12 -15.64
N GLY A 52 -20.04 -0.89 -16.51
CA GLY A 52 -20.66 -2.17 -16.20
C GLY A 52 -19.82 -2.99 -15.21
N TYR A 53 -20.46 -3.96 -14.56
CA TYR A 53 -19.85 -4.81 -13.52
C TYR A 53 -18.54 -5.49 -13.96
N LEU A 54 -18.51 -6.01 -15.21
CA LEU A 54 -17.31 -6.64 -15.77
C LEU A 54 -16.12 -5.68 -15.94
N SER A 55 -16.37 -4.40 -16.24
CA SER A 55 -15.28 -3.41 -16.32
C SER A 55 -14.66 -3.20 -14.94
N ARG A 56 -15.49 -3.10 -13.90
CA ARG A 56 -15.04 -2.88 -12.53
C ARG A 56 -14.23 -4.05 -11.99
N ILE A 57 -14.62 -5.28 -12.33
CA ILE A 57 -13.81 -6.47 -12.01
C ILE A 57 -12.43 -6.38 -12.67
N LYS A 58 -12.36 -5.97 -13.94
CA LYS A 58 -11.08 -5.77 -14.63
C LYS A 58 -10.25 -4.69 -13.94
N ASP A 59 -10.86 -3.59 -13.54
CA ASP A 59 -10.18 -2.48 -12.88
C ASP A 59 -9.63 -2.88 -11.50
N ALA A 60 -10.39 -3.66 -10.72
CA ALA A 60 -9.91 -4.24 -9.47
C ALA A 60 -8.73 -5.20 -9.71
N ALA A 61 -8.83 -6.09 -10.70
CA ALA A 61 -7.75 -7.00 -11.06
C ALA A 61 -6.48 -6.29 -11.55
N ILE A 62 -6.63 -5.18 -12.28
CA ILE A 62 -5.51 -4.32 -12.69
C ILE A 62 -4.89 -3.67 -11.45
N THR A 63 -5.70 -3.12 -10.54
CA THR A 63 -5.21 -2.48 -9.31
C THR A 63 -4.38 -3.46 -8.48
N THR A 64 -4.89 -4.66 -8.23
CA THR A 64 -4.16 -5.69 -7.49
C THR A 64 -2.87 -6.10 -8.20
N GLN A 65 -2.88 -6.25 -9.54
CA GLN A 65 -1.65 -6.53 -10.29
C GLN A 65 -0.60 -5.42 -10.12
N VAL A 66 -1.01 -4.15 -10.21
CA VAL A 66 -0.10 -3.02 -10.04
C VAL A 66 0.46 -2.99 -8.61
N GLU A 67 -0.36 -3.22 -7.59
CA GLU A 67 0.08 -3.27 -6.19
C GLU A 67 1.11 -4.38 -5.94
N VAL A 68 0.87 -5.57 -6.49
CA VAL A 68 1.83 -6.69 -6.42
C VAL A 68 3.14 -6.30 -7.12
N LEU A 69 3.07 -5.76 -8.33
CA LEU A 69 4.26 -5.30 -9.06
C LEU A 69 5.02 -4.19 -8.33
N PHE A 70 4.33 -3.39 -7.51
CA PHE A 70 4.96 -2.35 -6.68
C PHE A 70 5.68 -2.95 -5.48
N GLN A 71 5.20 -4.06 -4.91
CA GLN A 71 5.89 -4.79 -3.84
C GLN A 71 7.20 -5.42 -4.35
N ASP A 72 7.23 -5.89 -5.60
CA ASP A 72 8.39 -6.59 -6.18
C ASP A 72 9.53 -5.66 -6.65
N GLN A 73 9.41 -4.34 -6.47
CA GLN A 73 10.45 -3.39 -6.88
C GLN A 73 11.13 -2.70 -5.68
N GLU A 74 12.41 -2.39 -5.83
CA GLU A 74 13.25 -1.84 -4.75
C GLU A 74 13.49 -0.31 -4.87
N VAL A 75 12.90 0.33 -5.88
CA VAL A 75 13.18 1.74 -6.16
C VAL A 75 12.41 2.66 -5.24
N PHE A 76 11.18 2.35 -4.86
CA PHE A 76 10.37 3.13 -3.92
C PHE A 76 9.62 2.22 -2.96
N HIS A 77 9.18 2.73 -1.82
CA HIS A 77 8.30 1.95 -0.94
C HIS A 77 6.87 1.95 -1.51
N PRO A 78 6.17 0.80 -1.60
CA PRO A 78 4.81 0.72 -2.17
C PRO A 78 3.82 1.71 -1.56
N THR A 79 3.98 2.03 -0.27
CA THR A 79 3.11 2.99 0.44
C THR A 79 3.29 4.45 0.02
N HIS A 80 4.39 4.79 -0.67
CA HIS A 80 4.62 6.15 -1.17
C HIS A 80 3.76 6.48 -2.39
N VAL A 81 3.27 5.45 -3.09
CA VAL A 81 2.43 5.60 -4.27
C VAL A 81 1.08 4.94 -4.02
N LYS A 82 0.02 5.75 -3.97
CA LYS A 82 -1.34 5.26 -4.03
C LYS A 82 -1.75 5.01 -5.48
N VAL A 83 -2.46 3.91 -5.68
CA VAL A 83 -2.93 3.44 -6.97
C VAL A 83 -4.45 3.37 -6.94
N MET A 84 -5.07 3.77 -8.05
CA MET A 84 -6.49 3.59 -8.29
C MET A 84 -6.71 3.31 -9.76
N THR A 85 -7.59 2.39 -10.11
CA THR A 85 -7.94 2.10 -11.50
C THR A 85 -9.41 2.35 -11.74
N GLU A 86 -9.72 3.05 -12.83
CA GLU A 86 -11.08 3.25 -13.31
C GLU A 86 -11.09 3.18 -14.83
N ASN A 87 -11.99 2.38 -15.41
CA ASN A 87 -12.11 2.22 -16.85
C ASN A 87 -10.74 1.92 -17.50
N GLN A 88 -10.03 0.93 -16.97
CA GLN A 88 -8.68 0.49 -17.32
C GLN A 88 -7.62 1.61 -17.38
N THR A 89 -7.90 2.75 -16.75
CA THR A 89 -6.96 3.86 -16.58
C THR A 89 -6.43 3.82 -15.16
N VAL A 90 -5.11 3.75 -15.03
CA VAL A 90 -4.43 3.72 -13.73
C VAL A 90 -4.03 5.13 -13.35
N TYR A 91 -4.50 5.59 -12.20
CA TYR A 91 -4.15 6.86 -11.59
C TYR A 91 -3.17 6.61 -10.47
N LEU A 92 -2.02 7.29 -10.53
CA LEU A 92 -0.95 7.16 -9.55
C LEU A 92 -0.78 8.49 -8.80
N MET A 93 -0.86 8.47 -7.48
CA MET A 93 -0.65 9.63 -6.61
C MET A 93 0.40 9.35 -5.56
N GLY A 94 1.19 10.35 -5.15
CA GLY A 94 2.25 10.14 -4.17
C GLY A 94 3.22 11.31 -4.11
N LYS A 95 4.00 11.38 -3.03
CA LYS A 95 5.19 12.25 -2.95
C LYS A 95 6.39 11.44 -3.37
N VAL A 96 6.94 11.74 -4.53
CA VAL A 96 7.98 10.91 -5.13
C VAL A 96 8.99 11.78 -5.85
N THR A 97 10.22 11.29 -5.96
CA THR A 97 11.21 11.87 -6.87
C THR A 97 10.87 11.52 -8.33
N LYS A 98 11.47 12.25 -9.28
CA LYS A 98 11.27 11.97 -10.71
C LYS A 98 11.61 10.53 -11.08
N ARG A 99 12.72 9.99 -10.53
CA ARG A 99 13.15 8.60 -10.74
C ARG A 99 12.11 7.60 -10.26
N GLU A 100 11.52 7.83 -9.10
CA GLU A 100 10.49 6.95 -8.54
C GLU A 100 9.18 7.04 -9.33
N ALA A 101 8.77 8.25 -9.73
CA ALA A 101 7.58 8.44 -10.56
C ALA A 101 7.68 7.70 -11.90
N ASP A 102 8.84 7.80 -12.56
CA ASP A 102 9.08 7.11 -13.83
C ASP A 102 9.14 5.59 -13.62
N LYS A 103 9.72 5.13 -12.51
CA LYS A 103 9.68 3.70 -12.15
C LYS A 103 8.26 3.23 -11.85
N ALA A 104 7.48 3.96 -11.07
CA ALA A 104 6.11 3.62 -10.73
C ALA A 104 5.24 3.50 -11.99
N ALA A 105 5.37 4.45 -12.91
CA ALA A 105 4.63 4.42 -14.17
C ALA A 105 5.05 3.25 -15.07
N THR A 106 6.36 2.98 -15.20
CA THR A 106 6.85 1.85 -16.02
C THR A 106 6.49 0.51 -15.39
N THR A 107 6.50 0.38 -14.07
CA THR A 107 6.05 -0.82 -13.37
C THR A 107 4.54 -1.01 -13.52
N ALA A 108 3.73 0.04 -13.36
CA ALA A 108 2.28 -0.03 -13.55
C ALA A 108 1.91 -0.41 -14.99
N ALA A 109 2.68 0.04 -15.97
CA ALA A 109 2.49 -0.30 -17.39
C ALA A 109 2.69 -1.79 -17.70
N LYS A 110 3.32 -2.58 -16.81
CA LYS A 110 3.44 -4.03 -16.97
C LYS A 110 2.16 -4.79 -16.64
N ALA A 111 1.21 -4.17 -15.92
CA ALA A 111 -0.06 -4.79 -15.61
C ALA A 111 -0.89 -5.01 -16.88
N LYS A 112 -1.51 -6.18 -17.00
CA LYS A 112 -2.25 -6.55 -18.21
C LYS A 112 -3.58 -5.81 -18.30
N GLY A 113 -3.88 -5.27 -19.47
CA GLY A 113 -5.16 -4.59 -19.74
C GLY A 113 -5.19 -3.11 -19.34
N VAL A 114 -4.07 -2.53 -18.90
CA VAL A 114 -3.93 -1.08 -18.71
C VAL A 114 -4.02 -0.39 -20.07
N ARG A 115 -4.89 0.62 -20.18
CA ARG A 115 -5.04 1.43 -21.41
C ARG A 115 -4.36 2.78 -21.32
N LYS A 116 -4.37 3.39 -20.13
CA LYS A 116 -3.81 4.72 -19.89
C LYS A 116 -3.27 4.79 -18.47
N ILE A 117 -2.20 5.56 -18.30
CA ILE A 117 -1.64 5.86 -16.98
C ILE A 117 -1.63 7.37 -16.81
N VAL A 118 -2.20 7.84 -15.70
CA VAL A 118 -2.23 9.25 -15.33
C VAL A 118 -1.36 9.42 -14.09
N LYS A 119 -0.29 10.20 -14.23
CA LYS A 119 0.68 10.49 -13.17
C LYS A 119 0.27 11.77 -12.44
N LEU A 120 -0.19 11.63 -11.21
CA LEU A 120 -0.66 12.72 -10.33
C LEU A 120 0.25 12.83 -9.11
N PHE A 121 1.57 12.89 -9.37
CA PHE A 121 2.60 12.93 -8.35
C PHE A 121 2.94 14.35 -7.91
N ASP A 122 3.25 14.48 -6.63
CA ASP A 122 3.96 15.63 -6.09
C ASP A 122 5.47 15.35 -6.16
N TYR A 123 6.18 16.08 -7.02
CA TYR A 123 7.57 15.81 -7.34
C TYR A 123 8.51 16.45 -6.31
N LEU A 124 9.17 15.61 -5.51
CA LEU A 124 10.18 16.04 -4.56
C LEU A 124 11.53 16.28 -5.27
N LYS A 125 12.19 17.40 -4.96
CA LYS A 125 13.55 17.70 -5.46
C LYS A 125 14.58 16.71 -4.92
N THR A 126 14.40 16.28 -3.67
CA THR A 126 15.22 15.28 -2.97
C THR A 126 14.29 14.43 -2.11
N ARG A 127 14.62 13.15 -1.90
CA ARG A 127 13.90 12.37 -0.89
C ARG A 127 14.00 13.07 0.47
N PRO A 128 12.91 13.23 1.21
CA PRO A 128 12.95 13.90 2.50
C PRO A 128 13.66 12.97 3.48
N THR A 129 14.64 13.49 4.21
CA THR A 129 15.47 12.75 5.17
C THR A 129 14.63 11.99 6.21
N THR A 130 13.45 12.51 6.54
CA THR A 130 12.50 11.92 7.50
C THR A 130 11.81 10.65 7.02
N GLU A 131 11.80 10.36 5.71
CA GLU A 131 11.32 9.09 5.16
C GLU A 131 12.44 8.05 5.19
N ILE A 132 13.66 8.43 4.79
CA ILE A 132 14.85 7.56 4.85
C ILE A 132 15.06 7.03 6.28
N GLU A 133 14.89 7.90 7.27
CA GLU A 133 15.07 7.54 8.68
C GLU A 133 13.94 6.63 9.21
N ARG A 134 12.71 6.80 8.73
CA ARG A 134 11.58 5.93 9.08
C ARG A 134 11.70 4.55 8.48
N ASP A 135 12.12 4.45 7.22
CA ASP A 135 12.34 3.17 6.54
C ASP A 135 13.47 2.40 7.23
N ARG A 136 14.60 3.07 7.52
CA ARG A 136 15.70 2.50 8.31
C ARG A 136 15.24 2.04 9.70
N GLN A 137 14.40 2.82 10.38
CA GLN A 137 13.89 2.45 11.70
C GLN A 137 12.96 1.22 11.64
N ARG A 138 12.13 1.10 10.59
CA ARG A 138 11.28 -0.08 10.39
C ARG A 138 12.11 -1.32 10.10
N GLU A 139 13.07 -1.24 9.20
CA GLU A 139 14.00 -2.34 8.91
C GLU A 139 14.73 -2.79 10.17
N LEU A 140 15.22 -1.85 10.98
CA LEU A 140 15.88 -2.15 12.25
C LEU A 140 14.91 -2.82 13.24
N ASN A 141 13.66 -2.36 13.30
CA ASN A 141 12.64 -2.96 14.17
C ASN A 141 12.25 -4.37 13.71
N ASP A 142 12.13 -4.60 12.40
CA ASP A 142 11.80 -5.91 11.83
C ASP A 142 12.94 -6.91 12.06
N GLN A 143 14.20 -6.47 11.87
CA GLN A 143 15.39 -7.26 12.22
C GLN A 143 15.43 -7.60 13.70
N LYS A 144 15.24 -6.61 14.57
CA LYS A 144 15.21 -6.81 16.02
C LYS A 144 14.08 -7.76 16.44
N THR A 145 12.91 -7.67 15.80
CA THR A 145 11.77 -8.56 16.05
C THR A 145 12.06 -9.99 15.59
N ALA A 146 12.69 -10.17 14.43
CA ALA A 146 13.09 -11.47 13.92
C ALA A 146 14.18 -12.11 14.80
N GLU A 147 15.14 -11.32 15.28
CA GLU A 147 16.21 -11.77 16.17
C GLU A 147 15.67 -12.15 17.55
N LEU A 148 14.79 -11.33 18.14
CA LEU A 148 14.10 -11.65 19.38
C LEU A 148 13.27 -12.93 19.26
N LYS A 149 12.57 -13.14 18.13
CA LYS A 149 11.85 -14.39 17.87
C LYS A 149 12.78 -15.60 17.80
N LYS A 150 13.96 -15.48 17.16
CA LYS A 150 14.97 -16.55 17.14
C LYS A 150 15.50 -16.84 18.55
N GLN A 151 15.88 -15.81 19.30
CA GLN A 151 16.38 -15.97 20.68
C GLN A 151 15.34 -16.60 21.59
N GLN A 152 14.07 -16.20 21.46
CA GLN A 152 12.97 -16.78 22.22
C GLN A 152 12.77 -18.27 21.87
N ALA A 153 12.79 -18.63 20.58
CA ALA A 153 12.68 -20.02 20.15
C ALA A 153 13.86 -20.88 20.65
N GLU A 154 15.09 -20.37 20.63
CA GLU A 154 16.26 -21.04 21.20
C GLU A 154 16.17 -21.19 22.72
N LEU A 155 15.69 -20.16 23.42
CA LEU A 155 15.48 -20.21 24.87
C LEU A 155 14.42 -21.25 25.23
N ASP A 156 13.33 -21.32 24.47
CA ASP A 156 12.26 -22.28 24.67
C ASP A 156 12.72 -23.71 24.38
N ALA A 157 13.56 -23.91 23.35
CA ALA A 157 14.21 -25.20 23.08
C ALA A 157 15.14 -25.63 24.22
N LYS A 158 16.02 -24.73 24.72
CA LYS A 158 16.92 -25.00 25.85
C LYS A 158 16.16 -25.32 27.13
N LYS A 159 15.07 -24.60 27.42
CA LYS A 159 14.19 -24.88 28.57
C LYS A 159 13.53 -26.25 28.46
N ALA A 160 13.08 -26.63 27.26
CA ALA A 160 12.48 -27.94 27.02
C ALA A 160 13.51 -29.06 27.23
N GLU A 161 14.76 -28.86 26.83
CA GLU A 161 15.84 -29.83 27.02
C GLU A 161 16.27 -29.96 28.49
N LEU A 162 16.44 -28.84 29.19
CA LEU A 162 16.73 -28.84 30.64
C LEU A 162 15.62 -29.53 31.44
N LYS A 163 14.36 -29.34 31.05
CA LYS A 163 13.21 -30.03 31.68
C LYS A 163 13.26 -31.54 31.45
N LYS A 164 13.77 -32.02 30.31
CA LYS A 164 14.00 -33.46 30.07
C LYS A 164 15.12 -34.00 30.96
N GLN A 165 16.22 -33.25 31.09
CA GLN A 165 17.35 -33.62 31.97
C GLN A 165 16.94 -33.70 33.44
N LEU A 166 16.16 -32.72 33.94
CA LEU A 166 15.66 -32.71 35.32
C LEU A 166 14.74 -33.91 35.62
N ARG A 167 13.91 -34.34 34.66
CA ARG A 167 13.08 -35.55 34.81
C ARG A 167 13.93 -36.82 34.90
N ALA A 168 14.95 -36.94 34.07
CA ALA A 168 15.86 -38.09 34.08
C ALA A 168 16.72 -38.17 35.35
N LEU A 169 17.02 -37.03 35.99
CA LEU A 169 17.72 -36.97 37.27
C LEU A 169 16.81 -37.27 38.47
N GLY A 170 15.53 -36.90 38.42
CA GLY A 170 14.56 -37.15 39.49
C GLY A 170 14.17 -38.63 39.66
N ASP A 171 14.09 -39.40 38.57
CA ASP A 171 13.79 -40.83 38.62
C ASP A 171 14.91 -41.68 39.27
N ASN A 172 16.14 -41.16 39.36
CA ASN A 172 17.29 -41.88 39.96
C ASN A 172 17.47 -41.63 41.47
N THR A 173 16.62 -40.82 42.11
CA THR A 173 16.71 -40.49 43.54
C THR A 173 15.64 -41.14 44.42
N GLU A 174 14.70 -41.90 43.85
CA GLU A 174 13.73 -42.70 44.60
C GLU A 174 14.16 -44.18 44.63
N GLY A 175 15.10 -44.55 45.51
CA GLY A 175 15.42 -45.98 45.61
C GLY A 175 16.66 -46.41 46.40
N THR A 176 16.80 -46.00 47.66
CA THR A 176 17.45 -46.87 48.65
C THR A 176 16.68 -46.83 49.97
N PRO A 177 15.81 -47.81 50.24
CA PRO A 177 15.32 -48.05 51.59
C PRO A 177 16.42 -48.78 52.38
N TYR A 178 16.91 -48.15 53.45
CA TYR A 178 17.56 -48.85 54.55
C TYR A 178 16.49 -49.23 55.58
#